data_AF-A0A3B0UQH2-F1
#
_entry.id   AF-A0A3B0UQH2-F1
#
_cell.length_a   1.000
_cell.length_b   1.000
_cell.length_c   1.000
_cell.angle_alpha   90.00
_cell.angle_beta   90.00
_cell.angle_gamma   90.00
#
_symmetry.space_group_name_H-M   'P 1'
#
loop_
_entity.id
_entity.type
_entity.pdbx_description
1 polymer ?
#
loop_
_entity_poly.entity_id
_entity_poly.type
_entity_poly.pdbx_seq_one_letter_code
_entity_poly.pdbx_strand_id
1 'polypeptide(L)'
;GVQLWEPSGFTTENGESINRMQCDFIPDWDVSNQAVYDVFVPPSGSFVTVPCVNGEISPLRNCGFVEVAVESEEGEAICELGTAVNPAIPESFSYPLIIRVCERSASLGIGVACTFTNSLVNTVVASQSESISFACPQMRDSEELSGGYALYVSPLNPED
;
A
#
# COMPACT_ATOMS: atom_id res chain seq x y z
N GLY A 1 29.10 38.23 -4.33
CA GLY A 1 29.25 37.88 -5.76
C GLY A 1 27.99 38.29 -6.48
N VAL A 2 28.08 38.65 -7.75
CA VAL A 2 26.90 38.87 -8.60
C VAL A 2 26.44 37.50 -9.13
N GLN A 3 25.19 37.14 -8.89
CA GLN A 3 24.60 35.90 -9.40
C GLN A 3 24.41 36.03 -10.92
N LEU A 4 25.08 35.20 -11.72
CA LEU A 4 24.90 35.13 -13.17
C LEU A 4 23.86 34.06 -13.52
N TRP A 5 23.07 34.32 -14.57
CA TRP A 5 21.99 33.46 -15.03
C TRP A 5 22.20 33.12 -16.51
N GLU A 6 21.91 31.87 -16.87
CA GLU A 6 22.01 31.35 -18.24
C GLU A 6 20.73 30.58 -18.61
N PRO A 7 20.37 30.45 -19.91
CA PRO A 7 19.23 29.63 -20.31
C PRO A 7 19.40 28.17 -19.87
N SER A 8 18.36 27.60 -19.26
CA SER A 8 18.38 26.21 -18.77
C SER A 8 18.18 25.17 -19.88
N GLY A 9 17.77 25.59 -21.08
CA GLY A 9 17.32 24.72 -22.17
C GLY A 9 15.83 24.39 -22.13
N PHE A 10 15.12 24.73 -21.06
CA PHE A 10 13.67 24.62 -20.96
C PHE A 10 12.98 25.93 -21.36
N THR A 11 11.78 25.81 -21.94
CA THR A 11 10.92 26.95 -22.27
C THR A 11 9.61 26.88 -21.49
N THR A 12 9.06 28.05 -21.16
CA THR A 12 7.67 28.17 -20.69
C THR A 12 6.71 27.77 -21.80
N GLU A 13 5.43 27.60 -21.46
CA GLU A 13 4.36 27.33 -22.42
C GLU A 13 4.25 28.42 -23.51
N ASN A 14 4.67 29.65 -23.21
CA ASN A 14 4.68 30.78 -24.15
C ASN A 14 5.98 30.87 -24.99
N GLY A 15 6.88 29.88 -24.88
CA GLY A 15 8.13 29.82 -25.63
C GLY A 15 9.28 30.66 -25.04
N GLU A 16 9.11 31.24 -23.86
CA GLU A 16 10.17 32.01 -23.19
C GLU A 16 11.18 31.09 -22.52
N SER A 17 12.47 31.41 -22.60
CA SER A 17 13.51 30.60 -21.96
C SER A 17 13.44 30.70 -20.43
N ILE A 18 13.40 29.56 -19.76
CA ILE A 18 13.59 29.47 -18.31
C ILE A 18 15.08 29.54 -18.04
N ASN A 19 15.52 30.52 -17.26
CA ASN A 19 16.93 30.67 -16.89
C ASN A 19 17.27 29.86 -15.64
N ARG A 20 18.49 29.33 -15.58
CA ARG A 20 19.10 28.71 -14.40
C ARG A 20 20.29 29.55 -13.92
N MET A 21 20.70 29.34 -12.68
CA MET A 21 21.94 29.91 -12.17
C MET A 21 23.11 29.32 -12.97
N GLN A 22 24.05 30.18 -13.36
CA GLN A 22 25.27 29.73 -14.02
C GLN A 22 26.13 28.98 -13.00
N CYS A 23 26.38 27.70 -13.25
CA CYS A 23 27.21 26.82 -12.42
C CYS A 23 28.53 26.52 -13.15
N ASP A 24 29.66 26.65 -12.44
CA ASP A 24 30.94 26.15 -12.91
C ASP A 24 31.01 24.64 -12.64
N PHE A 25 30.52 23.86 -13.59
CA PHE A 25 30.58 22.40 -13.51
C PHE A 25 32.04 21.93 -13.62
N ILE A 26 32.50 21.16 -12.63
CA ILE A 26 33.78 20.45 -12.74
C ILE A 26 33.70 19.38 -13.84
N PRO A 27 34.81 19.04 -14.51
CA PRO A 27 34.84 17.90 -15.43
C PRO A 27 34.29 16.64 -14.74
N ASP A 28 33.50 15.84 -15.47
CA ASP A 28 32.92 14.58 -14.99
C ASP A 28 31.98 14.71 -13.76
N TRP A 29 31.41 15.91 -13.51
CA TRP A 29 30.48 16.12 -12.39
C TRP A 29 29.26 15.18 -12.44
N ASP A 30 28.86 14.71 -13.61
CA ASP A 30 27.73 13.82 -13.85
C ASP A 30 28.11 12.33 -13.79
N VAL A 31 29.39 12.01 -14.01
CA VAL A 31 29.93 10.63 -14.05
C VAL A 31 29.76 9.88 -12.72
N SER A 32 29.60 10.60 -11.60
CA SER A 32 29.36 10.01 -10.26
C SER A 32 28.02 10.38 -9.63
N ASN A 33 27.16 11.12 -10.34
CA ASN A 33 25.86 11.56 -9.83
C ASN A 33 24.71 10.58 -10.10
N GLN A 34 25.01 9.40 -10.64
CA GLN A 34 24.08 8.28 -10.69
C GLN A 34 24.67 7.11 -9.91
N ALA A 35 23.92 6.65 -8.92
CA ALA A 35 24.17 5.39 -8.23
C ALA A 35 22.93 4.53 -8.34
N VAL A 36 23.11 3.28 -8.74
CA VAL A 36 22.07 2.25 -8.76
C VAL A 36 22.36 1.33 -7.58
N TYR A 37 21.35 1.13 -6.74
CA TYR A 37 21.42 0.20 -5.62
C TYR A 37 20.35 -0.86 -5.82
N ASP A 38 20.75 -2.12 -5.69
CA ASP A 38 19.80 -3.21 -5.61
C ASP A 38 19.15 -3.17 -4.23
N VAL A 39 17.88 -2.77 -4.18
CA VAL A 39 17.06 -2.81 -2.97
C VAL A 39 16.10 -3.98 -3.10
N PHE A 40 16.14 -4.91 -2.15
CA PHE A 40 15.13 -5.94 -2.04
C PHE A 40 13.83 -5.32 -1.54
N VAL A 41 12.82 -5.28 -2.41
CA VAL A 41 11.45 -4.96 -2.03
C VAL A 41 10.70 -6.28 -1.91
N PRO A 42 10.21 -6.66 -0.71
CA PRO A 42 9.46 -7.90 -0.57
C PRO A 42 8.20 -7.87 -1.47
N PRO A 43 7.78 -9.03 -2.00
CA PRO A 43 6.66 -9.11 -2.93
C PRO A 43 5.32 -8.74 -2.27
N SER A 44 5.23 -8.77 -0.94
CA SER A 44 4.07 -8.30 -0.18
C SER A 44 4.52 -7.69 1.14
N GLY A 45 3.56 -7.02 1.80
CA GLY A 45 3.82 -6.31 3.04
C GLY A 45 4.08 -4.81 2.84
N SER A 46 4.14 -4.11 3.97
CA SER A 46 4.30 -2.67 4.06
C SER A 46 4.68 -2.33 5.51
N PHE A 47 4.77 -1.05 5.86
CA PHE A 47 4.84 -0.65 7.27
C PHE A 47 3.62 -1.16 8.08
N VAL A 48 2.51 -1.45 7.41
CA VAL A 48 1.32 -2.09 7.98
C VAL A 48 1.62 -3.48 8.57
N THR A 49 2.55 -4.22 7.95
CA THR A 49 2.93 -5.57 8.36
C THR A 49 4.17 -5.61 9.25
N VAL A 50 4.78 -4.47 9.56
CA VAL A 50 5.87 -4.42 10.54
C VAL A 50 5.31 -4.43 11.97
N PRO A 51 6.02 -4.99 12.96
CA PRO A 51 5.60 -4.88 14.36
C PRO A 51 5.39 -3.43 14.79
N CYS A 52 4.42 -3.19 15.68
CA CYS A 52 4.28 -1.90 16.35
C CYS A 52 5.39 -1.73 17.39
N VAL A 53 6.10 -0.61 17.36
CA VAL A 53 7.30 -0.39 18.20
C VAL A 53 7.18 0.81 19.14
N ASN A 54 6.13 1.63 19.03
CA ASN A 54 5.92 2.82 19.86
C ASN A 54 4.66 2.71 20.74
N GLY A 55 4.20 1.49 21.04
CA GLY A 55 3.01 1.26 21.87
C GLY A 55 1.69 1.57 21.16
N GLU A 56 1.63 1.44 19.84
CA GLU A 56 0.41 1.64 19.07
C GLU A 56 -0.62 0.52 19.35
N ILE A 57 -1.62 0.80 20.18
CA ILE A 57 -2.66 -0.18 20.58
C ILE A 57 -4.05 0.11 19.98
N SER A 58 -4.18 1.14 19.15
CA SER A 58 -5.48 1.52 18.55
C SER A 58 -5.87 0.60 17.38
N PRO A 59 -7.17 0.30 17.17
CA PRO A 59 -7.68 -0.30 15.92
C PRO A 59 -7.34 0.48 14.65
N LEU A 60 -6.94 1.76 14.78
CA LEU A 60 -6.59 2.64 13.67
C LEU A 60 -5.09 2.63 13.35
N ARG A 61 -4.27 1.84 14.07
CA ARG A 61 -2.83 1.76 13.84
C ARG A 61 -2.51 1.20 12.46
N ASN A 62 -1.32 1.49 11.95
CA ASN A 62 -0.83 0.99 10.67
C ASN A 62 0.42 0.13 10.84
N CYS A 63 0.38 -0.78 11.80
CA CYS A 63 1.44 -1.73 12.12
C CYS A 63 0.84 -2.96 12.80
N GLY A 64 1.60 -4.04 12.86
CA GLY A 64 1.29 -5.27 13.58
C GLY A 64 0.28 -6.18 12.89
N PHE A 65 -0.03 -5.93 11.61
CA PHE A 65 -0.95 -6.78 10.86
C PHE A 65 -0.21 -7.92 10.17
N VAL A 66 -0.89 -9.05 10.03
CA VAL A 66 -0.44 -10.19 9.25
C VAL A 66 -1.43 -10.41 8.12
N GLU A 67 -0.92 -10.60 6.90
CA GLU A 67 -1.75 -10.99 5.76
C GLU A 67 -2.23 -12.42 5.96
N VAL A 68 -3.51 -12.67 5.70
CA VAL A 68 -4.08 -14.00 5.77
C VAL A 68 -4.50 -14.46 4.39
N ALA A 69 -4.12 -15.69 4.07
CA ALA A 69 -4.62 -16.38 2.91
C ALA A 69 -6.15 -16.46 2.98
N VAL A 70 -6.80 -15.99 1.93
CA VAL A 70 -8.24 -16.09 1.75
C VAL A 70 -8.49 -17.34 0.93
N GLU A 71 -9.20 -18.30 1.51
CA GLU A 71 -9.62 -19.49 0.78
C GLU A 71 -10.84 -19.13 -0.10
N SER A 72 -10.66 -19.18 -1.41
CA SER A 72 -11.76 -19.22 -2.39
C SER A 72 -11.63 -20.50 -3.22
N GLU A 73 -12.72 -20.94 -3.87
CA GLU A 73 -12.71 -22.13 -4.74
C GLU A 73 -11.70 -22.02 -5.89
N GLU A 74 -11.28 -20.80 -6.24
CA GLU A 74 -10.31 -20.49 -7.29
C GLU A 74 -8.90 -20.19 -6.73
N GLY A 75 -8.70 -20.33 -5.42
CA GLY A 75 -7.41 -20.12 -4.75
C GLY A 75 -6.98 -18.67 -4.60
N GLU A 76 -7.82 -17.71 -5.01
CA GLU A 76 -7.49 -16.28 -4.99
C GLU A 76 -8.66 -15.44 -4.45
N ALA A 77 -8.35 -14.37 -3.71
CA ALA A 77 -9.31 -13.38 -3.20
C ALA A 77 -9.90 -12.46 -4.30
N ILE A 78 -10.19 -13.03 -5.47
CA ILE A 78 -10.88 -12.36 -6.57
C ILE A 78 -12.37 -12.29 -6.25
N CYS A 79 -13.01 -11.19 -6.63
CA CYS A 79 -14.44 -11.02 -6.46
C CYS A 79 -15.06 -10.28 -7.65
N GLU A 80 -16.37 -10.45 -7.86
CA GLU A 80 -17.11 -9.72 -8.88
C GLU A 80 -17.30 -8.26 -8.44
N LEU A 81 -16.94 -7.32 -9.33
CA LEU A 81 -16.91 -5.88 -9.04
C LEU A 81 -18.23 -5.39 -8.42
N GLY A 82 -18.14 -4.72 -7.27
CA GLY A 82 -19.29 -4.11 -6.59
C GLY A 82 -20.23 -5.09 -5.88
N THR A 83 -20.02 -6.41 -6.00
CA THR A 83 -20.80 -7.40 -5.26
C THR A 83 -20.39 -7.45 -3.79
N ALA A 84 -21.33 -7.84 -2.93
CA ALA A 84 -21.05 -8.00 -1.51
C ALA A 84 -20.20 -9.25 -1.27
N VAL A 85 -19.07 -9.07 -0.58
CA VAL A 85 -18.13 -10.11 -0.20
C VAL A 85 -18.20 -10.30 1.31
N ASN A 86 -18.26 -11.55 1.76
CA ASN A 86 -18.31 -11.92 3.17
C ASN A 86 -17.16 -12.91 3.44
N PRO A 87 -15.92 -12.44 3.64
CA PRO A 87 -14.78 -13.32 3.82
C PRO A 87 -14.91 -14.10 5.13
N ALA A 88 -14.44 -15.34 5.11
CA ALA A 88 -14.26 -16.11 6.34
C ALA A 88 -13.11 -15.52 7.16
N ILE A 89 -13.34 -15.34 8.46
CA ILE A 89 -12.28 -14.93 9.39
C ILE A 89 -11.53 -16.20 9.83
N PRO A 90 -10.19 -16.22 9.79
CA PRO A 90 -9.43 -17.42 10.10
C PRO A 90 -9.59 -17.84 11.56
N GLU A 91 -9.69 -19.14 11.80
CA GLU A 91 -9.86 -19.70 13.16
C GLU A 91 -8.58 -19.70 13.99
N SER A 92 -7.42 -19.49 13.34
CA SER A 92 -6.09 -19.56 13.95
C SER A 92 -5.75 -18.39 14.88
N PHE A 93 -6.63 -17.40 15.00
CA PHE A 93 -6.41 -16.20 15.79
C PHE A 93 -7.31 -16.13 17.02
N SER A 94 -6.76 -15.61 18.12
CA SER A 94 -7.52 -15.36 19.35
C SER A 94 -8.22 -14.01 19.29
N TYR A 95 -9.51 -14.01 19.61
CA TYR A 95 -10.34 -12.80 19.65
C TYR A 95 -10.11 -12.01 20.95
N PRO A 96 -10.29 -10.68 20.95
CA PRO A 96 -10.76 -9.83 19.85
C PRO A 96 -9.67 -9.49 18.81
N LEU A 97 -10.08 -9.37 17.55
CA LEU A 97 -9.19 -9.10 16.41
C LEU A 97 -9.57 -7.81 15.71
N ILE A 98 -8.57 -7.11 15.17
CA ILE A 98 -8.76 -6.07 14.18
C ILE A 98 -8.66 -6.72 12.81
N ILE A 99 -9.72 -6.60 12.02
CA ILE A 99 -9.77 -7.02 10.63
C ILE A 99 -9.65 -5.79 9.74
N ARG A 100 -8.69 -5.84 8.83
CA ARG A 100 -8.48 -4.85 7.78
C ARG A 100 -8.56 -5.51 6.43
N VAL A 101 -9.41 -4.97 5.57
CA VAL A 101 -9.55 -5.42 4.18
C VAL A 101 -8.95 -4.36 3.27
N CYS A 102 -8.03 -4.77 2.43
CA CYS A 102 -7.37 -3.93 1.44
C CYS A 102 -7.69 -4.40 0.03
N GLU A 103 -7.44 -3.55 -0.97
CA GLU A 103 -7.49 -3.97 -2.36
C GLU A 103 -6.35 -4.94 -2.69
N ARG A 104 -6.59 -5.79 -3.68
CA ARG A 104 -5.58 -6.63 -4.32
C ARG A 104 -5.17 -5.99 -5.65
N SER A 105 -3.89 -6.12 -6.02
CA SER A 105 -3.47 -5.84 -7.40
C SER A 105 -3.70 -7.09 -8.24
N ALA A 106 -4.55 -6.97 -9.26
CA ALA A 106 -4.78 -8.00 -10.26
C ALA A 106 -3.53 -8.21 -11.13
N SER A 107 -2.82 -7.14 -11.48
CA SER A 107 -1.63 -7.22 -12.33
C SER A 107 -0.46 -7.95 -11.66
N LEU A 108 -0.26 -7.74 -10.35
CA LEU A 108 0.80 -8.38 -9.57
C LEU A 108 0.34 -9.65 -8.86
N GLY A 109 -0.97 -9.90 -8.81
CA GLY A 109 -1.58 -11.04 -8.14
C GLY A 109 -1.51 -11.02 -6.61
N ILE A 110 -1.09 -9.91 -5.99
CA ILE A 110 -0.78 -9.77 -4.56
C ILE A 110 -1.73 -8.80 -3.84
N GLY A 111 -1.89 -8.99 -2.53
CA GLY A 111 -2.54 -8.03 -1.66
C GLY A 111 -1.73 -6.74 -1.47
N VAL A 112 -2.42 -5.60 -1.43
CA VAL A 112 -1.77 -4.30 -1.19
C VAL A 112 -2.01 -3.89 0.26
N ALA A 113 -1.03 -4.12 1.13
CA ALA A 113 -1.12 -3.76 2.54
C ALA A 113 -1.39 -2.25 2.72
N CYS A 114 -2.59 -1.92 3.20
CA CYS A 114 -3.15 -0.57 3.20
C CYS A 114 -3.26 0.02 4.62
N THR A 115 -3.18 1.35 4.69
CA THR A 115 -3.48 2.08 5.94
C THR A 115 -4.96 2.01 6.28
N PHE A 116 -5.30 2.33 7.52
CA PHE A 116 -6.67 2.53 7.97
C PHE A 116 -7.48 3.44 7.03
N THR A 117 -6.90 4.54 6.55
CA THR A 117 -7.61 5.51 5.68
C THR A 117 -7.90 4.97 4.29
N ASN A 118 -7.14 3.97 3.84
CA ASN A 118 -7.21 3.42 2.49
C ASN A 118 -7.82 2.00 2.47
N SER A 119 -8.26 1.50 3.63
CA SER A 119 -8.89 0.19 3.74
C SER A 119 -10.35 0.23 3.30
N LEU A 120 -10.80 -0.85 2.67
CA LEU A 120 -12.20 -1.09 2.36
C LEU A 120 -13.01 -1.31 3.64
N VAL A 121 -12.41 -2.00 4.60
CA VAL A 121 -12.95 -2.25 5.94
C VAL A 121 -11.82 -2.17 6.95
N ASN A 122 -12.09 -1.56 8.09
CA ASN A 122 -11.26 -1.68 9.28
C ASN A 122 -12.16 -1.76 10.52
N THR A 123 -12.32 -2.96 11.06
CA THR A 123 -13.24 -3.20 12.18
C THR A 123 -12.61 -4.10 13.24
N VAL A 124 -13.12 -4.01 14.46
CA VAL A 124 -12.84 -4.98 15.51
C VAL A 124 -13.94 -6.04 15.48
N VAL A 125 -13.55 -7.30 15.56
CA VAL A 125 -14.46 -8.44 15.75
C VAL A 125 -14.20 -9.04 17.13
N ALA A 126 -15.25 -9.17 17.93
CA ALA A 126 -15.12 -9.68 19.30
C ALA A 126 -15.19 -11.21 19.39
N SER A 127 -15.71 -11.87 18.36
CA SER A 127 -15.83 -13.33 18.31
C SER A 127 -15.92 -13.84 16.87
N GLN A 128 -15.71 -15.15 16.69
CA GLN A 128 -15.77 -15.82 15.40
C GLN A 128 -17.15 -15.77 14.73
N SER A 129 -18.23 -15.60 15.50
CA SER A 129 -19.58 -15.51 14.95
C SER A 129 -19.89 -14.15 14.30
N GLU A 130 -19.03 -13.15 14.50
CA GLU A 130 -19.19 -11.84 13.86
C GLU A 130 -18.67 -11.90 12.42
N SER A 131 -19.55 -11.61 11.47
CA SER A 131 -19.18 -11.52 10.06
C SER A 131 -18.79 -10.09 9.68
N ILE A 132 -17.93 -9.98 8.68
CA ILE A 132 -17.66 -8.72 7.99
C ILE A 132 -18.21 -8.79 6.56
N SER A 133 -18.63 -7.65 6.05
CA SER A 133 -19.15 -7.52 4.68
C SER A 133 -18.66 -6.24 4.04
N PHE A 134 -18.31 -6.30 2.76
CA PHE A 134 -17.90 -5.13 1.98
C PHE A 134 -18.22 -5.30 0.51
N ALA A 135 -18.28 -4.21 -0.23
CA ALA A 135 -18.41 -4.26 -1.69
C ALA A 135 -17.04 -4.52 -2.32
N CYS A 136 -16.96 -5.50 -3.21
CA CYS A 136 -15.77 -5.76 -4.00
C CYS A 136 -15.30 -4.48 -4.72
N PRO A 137 -14.01 -4.13 -4.68
CA PRO A 137 -13.48 -2.96 -5.36
C PRO A 137 -13.86 -2.87 -6.82
N GLN A 138 -13.97 -1.65 -7.32
CA GLN A 138 -14.16 -1.40 -8.74
C GLN A 138 -12.83 -1.52 -9.50
N MET A 139 -12.91 -1.74 -10.80
CA MET A 139 -11.78 -1.61 -11.71
C MET A 139 -11.18 -0.20 -11.60
N ARG A 140 -9.87 -0.11 -11.34
CA ARG A 140 -9.17 1.18 -11.28
C ARG A 140 -8.86 1.74 -12.66
N ASP A 141 -8.39 0.88 -13.56
CA ASP A 141 -7.96 1.23 -14.90
C ASP A 141 -7.97 0.00 -15.83
N SER A 142 -7.50 0.17 -17.07
CA SER A 142 -7.48 -0.87 -18.10
C SER A 142 -6.51 -2.02 -17.84
N GLU A 143 -5.60 -1.90 -16.88
CA GLU A 143 -4.62 -2.94 -16.52
C GLU A 143 -5.09 -3.75 -15.29
N GLU A 144 -5.86 -3.12 -14.40
CA GLU A 144 -6.45 -3.75 -13.20
C GLU A 144 -7.86 -4.28 -13.49
N LEU A 145 -7.95 -5.26 -14.42
CA LEU A 145 -9.20 -5.74 -15.02
C LEU A 145 -10.12 -6.56 -14.10
N SER A 146 -9.66 -6.97 -12.92
CA SER A 146 -10.46 -7.72 -11.96
C SER A 146 -10.48 -7.05 -10.59
N GLY A 147 -11.57 -7.27 -9.86
CA GLY A 147 -11.64 -6.90 -8.45
C GLY A 147 -10.86 -7.90 -7.61
N GLY A 148 -10.61 -7.51 -6.38
CA GLY A 148 -10.05 -8.42 -5.41
C GLY A 148 -9.72 -7.72 -4.12
N TYR A 149 -9.42 -8.51 -3.11
CA TYR A 149 -9.10 -8.02 -1.79
C TYR A 149 -7.96 -8.80 -1.15
N ALA A 150 -7.41 -8.24 -0.09
CA ALA A 150 -6.50 -8.93 0.80
C ALA A 150 -6.94 -8.70 2.23
N LEU A 151 -6.89 -9.76 3.03
CA LEU A 151 -7.30 -9.75 4.41
C LEU A 151 -6.07 -9.62 5.29
N TYR A 152 -6.08 -8.61 6.16
CA TYR A 152 -5.04 -8.37 7.14
C TYR A 152 -5.66 -8.42 8.54
N VAL A 153 -5.02 -9.13 9.45
CA VAL A 153 -5.53 -9.30 10.81
C VAL A 153 -4.47 -8.95 11.85
N SER A 154 -4.91 -8.49 13.01
CA SER A 154 -4.05 -8.22 14.15
C SER A 154 -4.82 -8.41 15.45
N PRO A 155 -4.23 -8.97 16.53
CA PRO A 155 -4.83 -8.95 17.86
C PRO A 155 -5.19 -7.52 18.26
N LEU A 156 -6.35 -7.29 18.89
CA LEU A 156 -6.67 -5.94 19.39
C LEU A 156 -5.58 -5.46 20.35
N ASN A 157 -5.20 -6.33 21.28
CA ASN A 157 -4.08 -6.18 22.20
C ASN A 157 -2.94 -7.12 21.78
N PRO A 158 -1.82 -6.61 21.26
CA PRO A 158 -0.69 -7.43 20.83
C PRO A 158 0.15 -8.03 21.97
N GLU A 159 -0.18 -7.74 23.25
CA GLU A 159 0.51 -8.28 24.44
C GLU A 159 -0.20 -9.47 25.10
N ASP A 160 -1.33 -9.92 24.55
CA ASP A 160 -2.09 -11.09 25.02
C ASP A 160 -1.77 -12.38 24.23
#